data_AF-A0A4Q7VVI6-F1
#
_entry.id   AF-A0A4Q7VVI6-F1
#
_cell.length_a   1.000
_cell.length_b   1.000
_cell.length_c   1.000
_cell.angle_alpha   90.00
_cell.angle_beta   90.00
_cell.angle_gamma   90.00
#
_symmetry.space_group_name_H-M   'P 1'
#
loop_
_entity.id
_entity.type
_entity.pdbx_description
1 polymer ?
#
loop_
_entity_poly.entity_id
_entity_poly.type
_entity_poly.pdbx_seq_one_letter_code
_entity_poly.pdbx_strand_id
1 'polypeptide(L)'
;MDVLQLDVSGRPQAWISAREAALIYASDGIAWTLGDPFYVLRGGIQRISGRQSRIEVHPIIAVRGSVPSRAWRQAPALANGKLFARDRYVCAYCGGLFHADDLTREHIVPTSRGGSDSWMNCITACRSCNGRKGSRMPEEAHMSLLYLPYVPSLHEDMILRGRRILADQMEFLLASVPRSSRLHA
;
A
#
# COMPACT_ATOMS: atom_id res chain seq x y z
N MET A 1 6.19 8.24 11.92
CA MET A 1 6.07 6.78 12.12
C MET A 1 4.59 6.53 12.14
N ASP A 2 4.13 5.77 11.16
CA ASP A 2 2.71 5.65 10.86
C ASP A 2 2.18 4.37 11.54
N VAL A 3 0.94 4.44 11.98
CA VAL A 3 0.22 3.37 12.66
C VAL A 3 -0.77 2.79 11.66
N LEU A 4 -0.82 1.45 11.57
CA LEU A 4 -1.82 0.77 10.77
C LEU A 4 -3.12 0.70 11.57
N GLN A 5 -4.14 1.43 11.10
CA GLN A 5 -5.48 1.39 11.67
C GLN A 5 -6.29 0.27 11.03
N LEU A 6 -6.91 -0.56 11.85
CA LEU A 6 -7.80 -1.66 11.47
C LEU A 6 -9.21 -1.43 12.01
N ASP A 7 -10.19 -2.13 11.44
CA ASP A 7 -11.45 -2.36 12.13
C ASP A 7 -11.31 -3.50 13.16
N VAL A 8 -12.36 -3.72 13.94
CA VAL A 8 -12.39 -4.76 14.98
C VAL A 8 -12.17 -6.19 14.46
N SER A 9 -12.42 -6.43 13.17
CA SER A 9 -12.22 -7.73 12.51
C SER A 9 -10.81 -7.92 11.94
N GLY A 10 -9.96 -6.89 12.02
CA GLY A 10 -8.60 -6.90 11.50
C GLY A 10 -8.47 -6.42 10.06
N ARG A 11 -9.54 -5.90 9.43
CA ARG A 11 -9.46 -5.36 8.08
C ARG A 11 -8.79 -3.98 8.11
N PRO A 12 -7.74 -3.73 7.32
CA PRO A 12 -7.05 -2.45 7.33
C PRO A 12 -7.90 -1.32 6.74
N GLN A 13 -7.81 -0.17 7.38
CA GLN A 13 -8.58 1.03 7.07
C GLN A 13 -7.65 2.16 6.62
N ALA A 14 -6.63 2.51 7.40
CA ALA A 14 -5.81 3.66 7.08
C ALA A 14 -4.41 3.58 7.69
N TRP A 15 -3.51 4.36 7.10
CA TRP A 15 -2.29 4.80 7.77
C TRP A 15 -2.59 6.10 8.50
N ILE A 16 -2.40 6.11 9.82
CA ILE A 16 -2.60 7.30 10.65
C ILE A 16 -1.30 7.65 11.36
N SER A 17 -1.14 8.91 11.74
CA SER A 17 0.00 9.34 12.54
C SER A 17 -0.09 8.81 13.98
N ALA A 18 1.05 8.69 14.66
CA ALA A 18 1.10 8.38 16.09
C ALA A 18 0.29 9.38 16.95
N ARG A 19 0.14 10.63 16.50
CA ARG A 19 -0.69 11.65 17.17
C ARG A 19 -2.18 11.35 17.04
N GLU A 20 -2.66 11.00 15.84
CA GLU A 20 -4.05 10.59 15.62
C GLU A 20 -4.37 9.31 16.38
N ALA A 21 -3.46 8.34 16.37
CA ALA A 21 -3.57 7.14 17.19
C ALA A 21 -3.73 7.49 18.68
N ALA A 22 -2.91 8.41 19.20
CA ALA A 22 -2.98 8.85 20.59
C ALA A 22 -4.33 9.48 20.96
N LEU A 23 -5.01 10.18 20.04
CA LEU A 23 -6.37 10.69 20.26
C LEU A 23 -7.37 9.55 20.47
N ILE A 24 -7.24 8.47 19.68
CA ILE A 24 -8.10 7.28 19.78
C ILE A 24 -7.85 6.53 21.10
N TYR A 25 -6.58 6.42 21.54
CA TYR A 25 -6.24 5.90 22.87
C TYR A 25 -6.89 6.74 23.97
N ALA A 26 -6.75 8.07 23.89
CA ALA A 26 -7.27 8.98 24.91
C ALA A 26 -8.81 8.95 25.02
N SER A 27 -9.51 8.61 23.93
CA SER A 27 -10.97 8.49 23.90
C SER A 27 -11.50 7.08 24.17
N ASP A 28 -10.66 6.14 24.63
CA ASP A 28 -11.00 4.71 24.83
C ASP A 28 -11.62 4.06 23.57
N GLY A 29 -11.12 4.45 22.40
CA GLY A 29 -11.58 3.96 21.09
C GLY A 29 -10.91 2.66 20.65
N ILE A 30 -9.90 2.17 21.36
CA ILE A 30 -9.08 1.02 20.95
C ILE A 30 -9.77 -0.28 21.33
N ALA A 31 -10.02 -1.15 20.33
CA ALA A 31 -10.57 -2.48 20.55
C ALA A 31 -9.48 -3.49 20.97
N TRP A 32 -8.37 -3.51 20.24
CA TRP A 32 -7.20 -4.34 20.49
C TRP A 32 -5.98 -3.76 19.75
N THR A 33 -4.78 -4.19 20.13
CA THR A 33 -3.50 -3.74 19.57
C THR A 33 -2.64 -4.95 19.17
N LEU A 34 -1.66 -4.73 18.29
CA LEU A 34 -0.69 -5.76 17.89
C LEU A 34 0.70 -5.14 17.75
N GLY A 35 1.74 -5.88 18.17
CA GLY A 35 3.14 -5.46 18.23
C GLY A 35 3.49 -4.67 19.49
N ASP A 36 4.78 -4.51 19.78
CA ASP A 36 5.24 -3.77 20.95
C ASP A 36 5.10 -2.24 20.76
N PRO A 37 4.85 -1.44 21.82
CA PRO A 37 4.80 0.01 21.71
C PRO A 37 6.09 0.60 21.12
N PHE A 38 5.98 1.28 19.98
CA PHE A 38 7.13 1.91 19.32
C PHE A 38 7.27 3.40 19.65
N TYR A 39 6.24 4.00 20.27
CA TYR A 39 6.24 5.42 20.59
C TYR A 39 5.44 5.70 21.88
N VAL A 40 6.02 6.48 22.79
CA VAL A 40 5.39 6.82 24.07
C VAL A 40 5.18 8.33 24.16
N LEU A 41 3.92 8.76 24.17
CA LEU A 41 3.58 10.14 24.49
C LEU A 41 3.54 10.30 26.00
N ARG A 42 4.14 11.36 26.51
CA ARG A 42 4.21 11.67 27.93
C ARG A 42 3.48 12.98 28.20
N GLY A 43 2.50 12.93 29.08
CA GLY A 43 1.71 14.09 29.48
C GLY A 43 2.18 14.67 30.82
N GLY A 44 1.24 15.31 31.51
CA GLY A 44 1.46 15.93 32.82
C GLY A 44 1.74 14.92 33.92
N ILE A 45 2.32 15.43 35.02
CA ILE A 45 2.62 14.69 36.24
C ILE A 45 1.52 14.98 37.26
N GLN A 46 0.87 13.95 37.78
CA GLN A 46 -0.11 14.11 38.84
C GLN A 46 0.60 14.57 40.12
N ARG A 47 0.19 15.72 40.68
CA ARG A 47 0.87 16.34 41.82
C ARG A 47 0.92 15.45 43.07
N ILE A 48 -0.12 14.67 43.34
CA ILE A 48 -0.25 13.88 44.57
C ILE A 48 0.56 12.58 44.48
N SER A 49 0.37 11.78 43.43
CA SER A 49 1.10 10.50 43.28
C SER A 49 2.49 10.64 42.66
N GLY A 50 2.82 11.79 42.06
CA GLY A 50 4.02 11.95 41.25
C GLY A 50 4.02 11.15 39.94
N ARG A 51 2.92 10.45 39.60
CA ARG A 51 2.84 9.63 38.38
C ARG A 51 2.66 10.49 37.14
N GLN A 52 3.45 10.21 36.11
CA GLN A 52 3.29 10.82 34.79
C GLN A 52 2.23 10.09 33.97
N SER A 53 1.33 10.84 33.34
CA SER A 53 0.41 10.30 32.33
C SER A 53 1.19 9.89 31.07
N ARG A 54 0.86 8.73 30.52
CA ARG A 54 1.55 8.17 29.35
C ARG A 54 0.55 7.49 28.41
N ILE A 55 0.81 7.58 27.11
CA ILE A 55 0.11 6.83 26.07
C ILE A 55 1.17 6.06 25.28
N GLU A 56 1.07 4.74 25.33
CA GLU A 56 1.94 3.82 24.60
C GLU A 56 1.26 3.45 23.28
N VAL A 57 1.83 3.97 22.18
CA VAL A 57 1.29 3.79 20.83
C VAL A 57 1.91 2.55 20.20
N HIS A 58 1.03 1.62 19.83
CA HIS A 58 1.36 0.37 19.18
C HIS A 58 1.37 0.54 17.65
N PRO A 59 2.15 -0.27 16.91
CA PRO A 59 2.30 -0.14 15.46
C PRO A 59 1.01 -0.48 14.70
N ILE A 60 0.16 -1.34 15.28
CA ILE A 60 -1.12 -1.73 14.70
C ILE A 60 -2.19 -1.55 15.78
N ILE A 61 -3.28 -0.87 15.43
CA ILE A 61 -4.42 -0.67 16.32
C ILE A 61 -5.72 -1.02 15.61
N ALA A 62 -6.62 -1.71 16.31
CA ALA A 62 -8.01 -1.89 15.88
C ALA A 62 -8.90 -0.94 16.65
N VAL A 63 -9.82 -0.27 15.95
CA VAL A 63 -10.65 0.79 16.51
C VAL A 63 -12.11 0.35 16.57
N ARG A 64 -12.77 0.67 17.69
CA ARG A 64 -14.21 0.46 17.90
C ARG A 64 -14.99 1.46 17.03
N GLY A 65 -15.96 0.96 16.29
CA GLY A 65 -16.80 1.76 15.40
C GLY A 65 -16.71 1.30 13.95
N SER A 66 -17.81 1.44 13.23
CA SER A 66 -17.94 0.97 11.85
C SER A 66 -17.57 2.06 10.86
N VAL A 67 -16.54 1.83 10.04
CA VAL A 67 -16.41 2.55 8.77
C VAL A 67 -17.34 1.88 7.77
N PRO A 68 -18.22 2.62 7.06
CA PRO A 68 -19.19 2.01 6.14
C PRO A 68 -18.49 1.18 5.06
N SER A 69 -18.94 -0.09 4.92
CA SER A 69 -18.37 -1.12 4.02
C SER A 69 -18.26 -0.72 2.54
N ARG A 70 -18.93 0.35 2.12
CA ARG A 70 -18.90 0.88 0.75
C ARG A 70 -17.65 1.70 0.45
N ALA A 71 -17.01 2.31 1.47
CA ALA A 71 -15.79 3.09 1.29
C ALA A 71 -14.60 2.23 0.77
N TRP A 72 -14.66 0.92 1.03
CA TRP A 72 -13.54 -0.01 0.76
C TRP A 72 -13.80 -1.01 -0.38
N ARG A 73 -14.91 -0.86 -1.11
CA ARG A 73 -15.23 -1.69 -2.29
C ARG A 73 -14.68 -1.12 -3.59
N GLN A 74 -14.04 0.04 -3.54
CA GLN A 74 -13.44 0.65 -4.72
C GLN A 74 -12.05 0.06 -4.95
N ALA A 75 -11.79 -0.35 -6.19
CA ALA A 75 -10.45 -0.71 -6.61
C ALA A 75 -9.49 0.46 -6.31
N PRO A 76 -8.25 0.17 -5.87
CA PRO A 76 -7.26 1.21 -5.62
C PRO A 76 -7.12 2.16 -6.80
N ALA A 77 -6.97 3.46 -6.55
CA ALA A 77 -6.67 4.41 -7.62
C ALA A 77 -5.29 4.10 -8.22
N LEU A 78 -5.21 4.09 -9.56
CA LEU A 78 -3.98 3.86 -10.31
C LEU A 78 -3.10 5.12 -10.30
N ALA A 79 -1.89 4.99 -9.77
CA ALA A 79 -0.88 6.05 -9.75
C ALA A 79 0.50 5.47 -10.09
N ASN A 80 1.38 6.25 -10.73
CA ASN A 80 2.67 5.73 -11.23
C ASN A 80 3.52 5.13 -10.12
N GLY A 81 3.63 5.80 -8.96
CA GLY A 81 4.38 5.25 -7.82
C GLY A 81 3.86 3.88 -7.37
N LYS A 82 2.52 3.71 -7.31
CA LYS A 82 1.91 2.42 -6.96
C LYS A 82 2.07 1.38 -8.06
N LEU A 83 1.97 1.78 -9.32
CA LEU A 83 2.15 0.89 -10.46
C LEU A 83 3.57 0.33 -10.51
N PHE A 84 4.57 1.20 -10.38
CA PHE A 84 5.97 0.83 -10.38
C PHE A 84 6.31 -0.03 -9.17
N ALA A 85 5.80 0.31 -7.98
CA ALA A 85 5.97 -0.51 -6.79
C ALA A 85 5.28 -1.89 -6.90
N ARG A 86 4.04 -1.98 -7.43
CA ARG A 86 3.35 -3.26 -7.72
C ARG A 86 4.20 -4.16 -8.60
N ASP A 87 4.80 -3.57 -9.63
CA ASP A 87 5.61 -4.28 -10.61
C ASP A 87 7.05 -4.51 -10.15
N ARG A 88 7.41 -3.99 -8.96
CA ARG A 88 8.73 -4.05 -8.32
C ARG A 88 9.82 -3.30 -9.08
N TYR A 89 9.44 -2.22 -9.76
CA TYR A 89 10.33 -1.42 -10.59
C TYR A 89 10.98 -2.22 -11.73
N VAL A 90 10.40 -3.38 -12.06
CA VAL A 90 10.85 -4.27 -13.13
C VAL A 90 10.08 -3.95 -14.41
N CYS A 91 10.79 -3.80 -15.52
CA CYS A 91 10.15 -3.64 -16.82
C CYS A 91 9.45 -4.94 -17.25
N ALA A 92 8.17 -4.84 -17.60
CA ALA A 92 7.36 -5.98 -18.04
C ALA A 92 7.85 -6.69 -19.31
N TYR A 93 8.70 -6.05 -20.12
CA TYR A 93 9.18 -6.61 -21.38
C TYR A 93 10.58 -7.18 -21.29
N CYS A 94 11.54 -6.42 -20.73
CA CYS A 94 12.95 -6.83 -20.70
C CYS A 94 13.39 -7.41 -19.35
N GLY A 95 12.58 -7.28 -18.29
CA GLY A 95 12.90 -7.81 -16.97
C GLY A 95 13.96 -7.01 -16.19
N GLY A 96 14.48 -5.93 -16.77
CA GLY A 96 15.42 -5.05 -16.08
C GLY A 96 14.78 -4.34 -14.89
N LEU A 97 15.56 -4.14 -13.83
CA LEU A 97 15.22 -3.33 -12.67
C LEU A 97 15.71 -1.89 -12.90
N PHE A 98 14.84 -0.90 -12.71
CA PHE A 98 15.12 0.50 -13.03
C PHE A 98 14.77 1.44 -11.89
N HIS A 99 15.36 2.65 -11.89
CA HIS A 99 14.89 3.72 -11.03
C HIS A 99 13.51 4.23 -11.49
N ALA A 100 12.72 4.78 -10.58
CA ALA A 100 11.37 5.27 -10.87
C ALA A 100 11.33 6.27 -12.03
N ASP A 101 12.36 7.11 -12.15
CA ASP A 101 12.44 8.15 -13.19
C ASP A 101 12.68 7.57 -14.60
N ASP A 102 13.26 6.38 -14.69
CA ASP A 102 13.52 5.68 -15.96
C ASP A 102 12.36 4.77 -16.39
N LEU A 103 11.33 4.69 -15.53
CA LEU A 103 10.13 3.91 -15.76
C LEU A 103 8.99 4.79 -16.27
N THR A 104 8.17 4.16 -17.09
CA THR A 104 6.97 4.77 -17.67
C THR A 104 5.79 3.85 -17.42
N ARG A 105 4.61 4.46 -17.23
CA ARG A 105 3.34 3.75 -17.32
C ARG A 105 3.10 3.44 -18.79
N GLU A 106 3.06 2.16 -19.11
CA GLU A 106 2.79 1.68 -20.46
C GLU A 106 1.45 0.97 -20.53
N HIS A 107 0.69 1.24 -21.59
CA HIS A 107 -0.58 0.58 -21.84
C HIS A 107 -0.38 -0.64 -22.75
N ILE A 108 -0.87 -1.80 -22.31
CA ILE A 108 -0.84 -3.05 -23.10
C ILE A 108 -1.60 -2.83 -24.40
N VAL A 109 -2.88 -2.46 -24.31
CA VAL A 109 -3.65 -1.88 -25.41
C VAL A 109 -3.36 -0.38 -25.43
N PRO A 110 -2.74 0.19 -26.48
CA PRO A 110 -2.47 1.63 -26.56
C PRO A 110 -3.75 2.46 -26.45
N THR A 111 -3.66 3.64 -25.83
CA THR A 111 -4.80 4.57 -25.69
C THR A 111 -5.36 5.00 -27.06
N SER A 112 -4.49 5.17 -28.06
CA SER A 112 -4.88 5.46 -29.45
C SER A 112 -5.73 4.35 -30.10
N ARG A 113 -5.78 3.16 -29.50
CA ARG A 113 -6.60 2.02 -29.92
C ARG A 113 -7.73 1.71 -28.94
N GLY A 114 -8.09 2.66 -28.07
CA GLY A 114 -9.17 2.50 -27.10
C GLY A 114 -8.78 1.81 -25.80
N GLY A 115 -7.48 1.62 -25.53
CA GLY A 115 -7.01 1.08 -24.27
C GLY A 115 -7.34 1.99 -23.07
N SER A 116 -7.84 1.39 -21.99
CA SER A 116 -8.22 2.11 -20.77
C SER A 116 -7.04 2.38 -19.86
N ASP A 117 -7.09 3.46 -19.07
CA ASP A 117 -6.14 3.72 -17.99
C ASP A 117 -6.55 2.93 -16.74
N SER A 118 -6.24 1.63 -16.72
CA SER A 118 -6.67 0.70 -15.68
C SER A 118 -5.54 -0.24 -15.24
N TRP A 119 -5.62 -0.77 -14.02
CA TRP A 119 -4.62 -1.71 -13.50
C TRP A 119 -4.38 -2.93 -14.40
N MET A 120 -5.42 -3.40 -15.10
CA MET A 120 -5.35 -4.55 -16.00
C MET A 120 -4.75 -4.20 -17.37
N ASN A 121 -4.72 -2.92 -17.75
CA ASN A 121 -4.13 -2.47 -19.02
C ASN A 121 -2.80 -1.73 -18.83
N CYS A 122 -2.45 -1.33 -17.60
CA CYS A 122 -1.24 -0.59 -17.31
C CYS A 122 -0.18 -1.46 -16.64
N ILE A 123 1.05 -1.29 -17.12
CA ILE A 123 2.26 -1.99 -16.67
C ILE A 123 3.44 -1.02 -16.60
N THR A 124 4.48 -1.45 -15.92
CA THR A 124 5.76 -0.76 -15.82
C THR A 124 6.65 -1.11 -17.01
N ALA A 125 7.13 -0.10 -17.74
CA ALA A 125 8.10 -0.29 -18.83
C ALA A 125 9.23 0.74 -18.76
N CYS A 126 10.46 0.31 -19.05
CA CYS A 126 11.57 1.24 -19.26
C CYS A 126 11.33 2.06 -20.53
N ARG A 127 11.93 3.26 -20.61
CA ARG A 127 11.77 4.16 -21.77
C ARG A 127 12.12 3.50 -23.12
N SER A 128 13.16 2.67 -23.15
CA SER A 128 13.58 1.97 -24.38
C SER A 128 12.52 0.97 -24.86
N CYS A 129 12.02 0.11 -23.97
CA CYS A 129 10.97 -0.86 -24.32
C CYS A 129 9.65 -0.16 -24.69
N ASN A 130 9.27 0.88 -23.94
CA ASN A 130 8.08 1.67 -24.26
C ASN A 130 8.20 2.28 -25.68
N GLY A 131 9.30 2.98 -25.97
CA GLY A 131 9.54 3.55 -27.30
C GLY A 131 9.58 2.49 -28.41
N ARG A 132 10.13 1.30 -28.14
CA ARG A 132 10.10 0.18 -29.08
C ARG A 132 8.68 -0.30 -29.35
N LYS A 133 7.81 -0.45 -28.34
CA LYS A 133 6.43 -0.87 -28.55
C LYS A 133 5.63 0.20 -29.30
N GLY A 134 5.68 1.44 -28.81
CA GLY A 134 4.91 2.56 -29.37
C GLY A 134 3.40 2.29 -29.36
N SER A 135 2.72 2.67 -30.43
CA SER A 135 1.26 2.50 -30.60
C SER A 135 0.83 1.09 -31.07
N ARG A 136 1.72 0.11 -30.94
CA ARG A 136 1.47 -1.29 -31.29
C ARG A 136 1.01 -2.10 -30.08
N MET A 137 0.31 -3.20 -30.36
CA MET A 137 0.06 -4.25 -29.39
C MET A 137 1.38 -4.98 -29.06
N PRO A 138 1.52 -5.59 -27.87
CA PRO A 138 2.71 -6.38 -27.52
C PRO A 138 3.03 -7.45 -28.56
N GLU A 139 2.01 -8.11 -29.11
CA GLU A 139 2.12 -9.14 -30.14
C GLU A 139 2.67 -8.59 -31.45
N GLU A 140 2.19 -7.42 -31.87
CA GLU A 140 2.64 -6.70 -33.09
C GLU A 140 4.08 -6.18 -32.96
N ALA A 141 4.53 -5.90 -31.75
CA ALA A 141 5.91 -5.49 -31.47
C ALA A 141 6.85 -6.69 -31.24
N HIS A 142 6.32 -7.92 -31.22
CA HIS A 142 7.00 -9.14 -30.79
C HIS A 142 7.62 -8.99 -29.39
N MET A 143 6.85 -8.44 -28.46
CA MET A 143 7.26 -8.12 -27.08
C MET A 143 6.30 -8.79 -26.10
N SER A 144 6.60 -10.02 -25.69
CA SER A 144 5.80 -10.72 -24.67
C SER A 144 5.98 -10.11 -23.29
N LEU A 145 4.93 -10.16 -22.48
CA LEU A 145 4.98 -9.75 -21.08
C LEU A 145 5.61 -10.85 -20.21
N LEU A 146 6.54 -10.46 -19.35
CA LEU A 146 7.18 -11.34 -18.36
C LEU A 146 6.33 -11.56 -17.11
N TYR A 147 5.28 -10.75 -16.93
CA TYR A 147 4.28 -10.92 -15.88
C TYR A 147 2.95 -10.35 -16.31
N LEU A 148 1.87 -10.85 -15.69
CA LEU A 148 0.53 -10.36 -15.94
C LEU A 148 0.17 -9.21 -14.99
N PRO A 149 -0.48 -8.15 -15.49
CA PRO A 149 -1.04 -7.12 -14.63
C PRO A 149 -2.20 -7.70 -13.80
N TYR A 150 -2.41 -7.13 -12.62
CA TYR A 150 -3.54 -7.44 -11.76
C TYR A 150 -3.99 -6.21 -10.98
N VAL A 151 -5.22 -6.24 -10.46
CA VAL A 151 -5.76 -5.21 -9.57
C VAL A 151 -5.28 -5.50 -8.14
N PRO A 152 -4.53 -4.60 -7.48
CA PRO A 152 -4.11 -4.82 -6.11
C PRO A 152 -5.30 -4.99 -5.16
N SER A 153 -5.20 -5.96 -4.26
CA SER A 153 -6.12 -6.14 -3.14
C SER A 153 -6.00 -5.00 -2.12
N LEU A 154 -6.90 -4.94 -1.14
CA LEU A 154 -6.85 -3.94 -0.08
C LEU A 154 -5.51 -3.97 0.69
N HIS A 155 -5.03 -5.16 1.05
CA HIS A 155 -3.78 -5.32 1.80
C HIS A 155 -2.58 -4.87 0.96
N GLU A 156 -2.55 -5.20 -0.32
CA GLU A 156 -1.52 -4.71 -1.24
C GLU A 156 -1.58 -3.19 -1.41
N ASP A 157 -2.77 -2.61 -1.52
CA ASP A 157 -2.91 -1.16 -1.60
C ASP A 157 -2.42 -0.46 -0.33
N MET A 158 -2.60 -1.06 0.86
CA MET A 158 -2.00 -0.54 2.09
C MET A 158 -0.47 -0.59 2.03
N ILE A 159 0.10 -1.68 1.53
CA ILE A 159 1.56 -1.78 1.32
C ILE A 159 2.03 -0.71 0.32
N LEU A 160 1.36 -0.58 -0.83
CA LEU A 160 1.71 0.37 -1.89
C LEU A 160 1.53 1.84 -1.48
N ARG A 161 0.69 2.14 -0.49
CA ARG A 161 0.52 3.48 0.09
C ARG A 161 1.53 3.77 1.20
N GLY A 162 1.98 2.74 1.92
CA GLY A 162 2.84 2.88 3.08
C GLY A 162 4.25 3.30 2.67
N ARG A 163 4.76 4.38 3.26
CA ARG A 163 6.11 4.89 2.96
C ARG A 163 7.18 4.24 3.84
N ARG A 164 6.86 4.03 5.12
CA ARG A 164 7.75 3.46 6.15
C ARG A 164 6.96 2.47 6.98
N ILE A 165 6.85 1.26 6.45
CA ILE A 165 6.12 0.16 7.06
C ILE A 165 7.08 -0.58 8.00
N LEU A 166 6.70 -0.72 9.26
CA LEU A 166 7.44 -1.49 10.25
C LEU A 166 7.34 -3.00 9.93
N ALA A 167 8.30 -3.79 10.43
CA ALA A 167 8.35 -5.24 10.15
C ALA A 167 7.03 -5.94 10.51
N ASP A 168 6.51 -5.72 11.73
CA ASP A 168 5.27 -6.31 12.22
C ASP A 168 4.05 -5.89 11.37
N GLN A 169 4.04 -4.65 10.90
CA GLN A 169 2.99 -4.14 10.00
C GLN A 169 3.06 -4.81 8.63
N MET A 170 4.26 -4.99 8.10
CA MET A 170 4.48 -5.67 6.82
C MET A 170 4.07 -7.14 6.92
N GLU A 171 4.49 -7.82 7.98
CA GLU A 171 4.13 -9.22 8.25
C GLU A 171 2.61 -9.38 8.34
N PHE A 172 1.93 -8.53 9.12
CA PHE A 172 0.48 -8.54 9.23
C PHE A 172 -0.21 -8.35 7.87
N LEU A 173 0.24 -7.39 7.06
CA LEU A 173 -0.35 -7.13 5.75
C LEU A 173 -0.12 -8.29 4.79
N LEU A 174 1.13 -8.79 4.68
CA LEU A 174 1.51 -9.88 3.78
C LEU A 174 0.77 -11.18 4.10
N ALA A 175 0.43 -11.45 5.36
CA ALA A 175 -0.36 -12.62 5.75
C ALA A 175 -1.71 -12.71 5.03
N SER A 176 -2.27 -11.58 4.59
CA SER A 176 -3.54 -11.49 3.85
C SER A 176 -3.37 -11.11 2.37
N VAL A 177 -2.14 -11.03 1.87
CA VAL A 177 -1.84 -10.77 0.45
C VAL A 177 -1.89 -12.08 -0.35
N PRO A 178 -2.57 -12.12 -1.52
CA PRO A 178 -2.61 -13.31 -2.36
C PRO A 178 -1.21 -13.85 -2.69
N ARG A 179 -1.02 -15.18 -2.67
CA ARG A 179 0.30 -15.80 -2.96
C ARG A 179 0.82 -15.51 -4.37
N SER A 180 -0.07 -15.21 -5.31
CA SER A 180 0.27 -14.79 -6.68
C SER A 180 0.74 -13.33 -6.77
N SER A 181 0.66 -12.57 -5.68
CA SER A 181 1.10 -11.18 -5.64
C SER A 181 2.59 -11.08 -5.89
N ARG A 182 2.98 -10.03 -6.62
CA ARG A 182 4.38 -9.69 -6.82
C ARG A 182 5.04 -9.15 -5.55
N LEU A 183 4.28 -8.77 -4.53
CA LEU A 183 4.83 -8.20 -3.29
C LEU A 183 5.41 -9.25 -2.31
N HIS A 184 5.26 -10.55 -2.60
CA HIS A 184 5.88 -11.63 -1.81
C HIS A 184 7.34 -11.92 -2.17
N ALA A 185 7.71 -11.64 -3.43
CA ALA A 185 9.05 -11.90 -3.93
C ALA A 185 10.03 -10.83 -3.45
#